data_AF-A0A4S8JPP8-F1
#
_entry.id   AF-A0A4S8JPP8-F1
#
_cell.length_a   1.000
_cell.length_b   1.000
_cell.length_c   1.000
_cell.angle_alpha   90.00
_cell.angle_beta   90.00
_cell.angle_gamma   90.00
#
_symmetry.space_group_name_H-M   'P 1'
#
loop_
_entity.id
_entity.type
_entity.pdbx_description
1 polymer ?
#
loop_
_entity_poly.entity_id
_entity_poly.type
_entity_poly.pdbx_seq_one_letter_code
_entity_poly.pdbx_strand_id
1 'polypeptide(L)'
;MGPGSRANPRRTITRVSNWNSEKSPYETLVSLALLGCIFLVDNSSIFQINLEEERKILAYEKKASMEYFSNTLERRTLIYKKRDLMRKKAEDDNTRDITQLLAAEGLELDTDDDEAV
;
A
#
# COMPACT_ATOMS: atom_id res chain seq x y z
N MET A 1 24.42 -57.75 -54.08
CA MET A 1 24.88 -59.10 -53.69
C MET A 1 26.09 -58.93 -52.79
N GLY A 2 26.03 -59.39 -51.53
CA GLY A 2 27.12 -59.30 -50.52
C GLY A 2 28.32 -60.23 -50.84
N PRO A 3 29.31 -60.45 -49.94
CA PRO A 3 29.14 -60.72 -48.49
C PRO A 3 30.16 -60.00 -47.55
N GLY A 4 29.93 -60.12 -46.24
CA GLY A 4 30.57 -59.29 -45.22
C GLY A 4 31.90 -59.74 -44.62
N SER A 5 32.35 -58.97 -43.63
CA SER A 5 33.36 -59.35 -42.64
C SER A 5 33.02 -58.71 -41.30
N ARG A 6 32.72 -59.57 -40.31
CA ARG A 6 32.55 -59.22 -38.90
C ARG A 6 33.91 -58.82 -38.31
N ALA A 7 34.00 -57.66 -37.68
CA ALA A 7 35.13 -57.32 -36.80
C ALA A 7 34.64 -56.56 -35.55
N ASN A 8 34.55 -57.34 -34.48
CA ASN A 8 34.47 -57.04 -33.04
C ASN A 8 34.36 -55.57 -32.56
N PRO A 9 33.22 -55.14 -31.98
CA PRO A 9 33.18 -53.88 -31.23
C PRO A 9 33.96 -54.05 -29.92
N ARG A 10 35.07 -53.31 -29.81
CA ARG A 10 35.80 -53.13 -28.54
C ARG A 10 34.78 -52.76 -27.45
N ARG A 11 34.51 -53.69 -26.54
CA ARG A 11 33.73 -53.44 -25.34
C ARG A 11 34.56 -52.48 -24.49
N THR A 12 34.21 -51.20 -24.49
CA THR A 12 34.61 -50.30 -23.41
C THR A 12 34.03 -50.90 -22.13
N ILE A 13 34.90 -51.40 -21.24
CA ILE A 13 34.52 -51.69 -19.87
C ILE A 13 34.10 -50.36 -19.26
N THR A 14 32.80 -50.11 -19.23
CA THR A 14 32.24 -49.17 -18.27
C THR A 14 32.48 -49.80 -16.92
N ARG A 15 33.39 -49.22 -16.13
CA ARG A 15 33.56 -49.61 -14.74
C ARG A 15 32.22 -49.37 -14.06
N VAL A 16 31.44 -50.42 -13.90
CA VAL A 16 30.21 -50.40 -13.11
C VAL A 16 30.67 -50.05 -11.70
N SER A 17 30.39 -48.83 -11.26
CA SER A 17 30.44 -48.47 -9.86
C SER A 17 29.56 -49.47 -9.13
N ASN A 18 30.20 -50.31 -8.33
CA ASN A 18 29.63 -51.22 -7.34
C ASN A 18 28.21 -50.79 -6.92
N TRP A 19 27.19 -51.53 -7.35
CA TRP A 19 25.78 -51.35 -6.98
C TRP A 19 25.47 -51.83 -5.56
N ASN A 20 26.48 -52.05 -4.72
CA ASN A 20 26.34 -52.56 -3.36
C ASN A 20 26.82 -51.58 -2.29
N SER A 21 26.48 -50.29 -2.46
CA SER A 21 26.18 -49.47 -1.28
C SER A 21 24.69 -49.26 -1.31
N GLU A 22 23.97 -50.22 -0.73
CA GLU A 22 22.61 -49.98 -0.27
C GLU A 22 22.72 -48.77 0.66
N LYS A 23 22.34 -47.59 0.17
CA LYS A 23 22.03 -46.48 1.07
C LYS A 23 20.98 -47.05 1.99
N SER A 24 21.35 -47.19 3.26
CA SER A 24 20.49 -47.76 4.29
C SER A 24 19.09 -47.16 4.08
N PRO A 25 18.01 -47.94 4.10
CA PRO A 25 16.65 -47.42 3.85
C PRO A 25 16.39 -46.14 4.66
N TYR A 26 16.98 -46.06 5.86
CA TYR A 26 16.98 -44.90 6.73
C TYR A 26 17.66 -43.65 6.16
N GLU A 27 18.74 -43.74 5.38
CA GLU A 27 19.37 -42.59 4.69
C GLU A 27 18.43 -41.96 3.65
N THR A 28 17.67 -42.78 2.94
CA THR A 28 16.69 -42.27 1.96
C THR A 28 15.49 -41.61 2.65
N LEU A 29 15.02 -42.20 3.75
CA LEU A 29 13.96 -41.63 4.58
C LEU A 29 14.41 -40.35 5.28
N VAL A 30 15.63 -40.31 5.80
CA VAL A 30 16.24 -39.13 6.42
C VAL A 30 16.44 -38.03 5.39
N SER A 31 16.89 -38.35 4.17
CA SER A 31 17.01 -37.37 3.09
C SER A 31 15.66 -36.81 2.65
N LEU A 32 14.62 -37.65 2.52
CA LEU A 32 13.27 -37.20 2.18
C LEU A 32 12.63 -36.41 3.33
N ALA A 33 12.85 -36.81 4.57
CA ALA A 33 12.41 -36.07 5.75
C ALA A 33 13.12 -34.71 5.86
N LEU A 34 14.43 -34.65 5.59
CA LEU A 34 15.20 -33.39 5.55
C LEU A 34 14.71 -32.48 4.42
N LEU A 35 14.51 -33.01 3.21
CA LEU A 35 13.95 -32.25 2.09
C LEU A 35 12.52 -31.75 2.39
N GLY A 36 11.70 -32.59 3.02
CA GLY A 36 10.36 -32.22 3.47
C GLY A 36 10.37 -31.14 4.56
N CYS A 37 11.29 -31.24 5.53
CA CYS A 37 11.48 -30.22 6.57
C CYS A 37 11.96 -28.90 5.99
N ILE A 38 12.89 -28.91 5.03
CA ILE A 38 13.35 -27.70 4.34
C ILE A 38 12.17 -27.06 3.59
N PHE A 39 11.41 -27.84 2.81
CA PHE A 39 10.25 -27.34 2.07
C PHE A 39 9.15 -26.77 2.98
N LEU A 40 8.86 -27.40 4.13
CA LEU A 40 7.90 -26.90 5.11
C LEU A 40 8.36 -25.62 5.81
N VAL A 41 9.65 -25.49 6.13
CA VAL A 41 10.23 -24.29 6.75
C VAL A 41 10.25 -23.12 5.78
N ASP A 42 10.62 -23.36 4.52
CA ASP A 42 10.63 -22.35 3.47
C ASP A 42 9.21 -21.86 3.14
N ASN A 43 8.25 -22.78 3.06
CA ASN A 43 6.84 -22.44 2.85
C ASN A 43 6.28 -21.58 4.00
N SER A 44 6.60 -21.91 5.26
CA SER A 44 6.21 -21.11 6.43
C SER A 44 6.81 -19.72 6.42
N SER A 45 8.09 -19.56 6.04
CA SER A 45 8.74 -18.25 5.93
C SER A 45 8.15 -17.41 4.79
N ILE A 46 7.86 -18.03 3.63
CA ILE A 46 7.22 -17.35 2.50
C ILE A 46 5.80 -16.90 2.87
N PHE A 47 5.03 -17.71 3.60
CA PHE A 47 3.69 -17.32 4.08
C PHE A 47 3.74 -16.21 5.14
N GLN A 48 4.75 -16.20 6.03
CA GLN A 48 4.93 -15.11 7.01
C GLN A 48 5.24 -13.77 6.33
N ILE A 49 6.10 -13.77 5.31
CA ILE A 49 6.41 -12.56 4.51
C ILE A 49 5.15 -12.03 3.81
N ASN A 50 4.34 -12.92 3.21
CA ASN A 50 3.08 -12.51 2.57
C ASN A 50 2.07 -11.90 3.56
N LEU A 51 1.95 -12.45 4.78
CA LEU A 51 1.03 -11.92 5.80
C LEU A 51 1.43 -10.54 6.33
N GLU A 52 2.73 -10.26 6.46
CA GLU A 52 3.22 -8.95 6.91
C GLU A 52 3.07 -7.88 5.83
N GLU A 53 3.29 -8.24 4.56
CA GLU A 53 3.03 -7.34 3.43
C GLU A 53 1.54 -7.06 3.27
N GLU A 54 0.66 -8.06 3.39
CA GLU A 54 -0.79 -7.88 3.39
C GLU A 54 -1.27 -6.97 4.54
N ARG A 55 -0.73 -7.16 5.76
CA ARG A 55 -1.05 -6.29 6.91
C ARG A 55 -0.59 -4.84 6.67
N LYS A 56 0.57 -4.66 6.04
CA LYS A 56 1.12 -3.33 5.71
C LYS A 56 0.27 -2.61 4.66
N ILE A 57 -0.19 -3.33 3.64
CA ILE A 57 -1.07 -2.79 2.60
C ILE A 57 -2.42 -2.41 3.20
N LEU A 58 -3.04 -3.28 4.00
CA LEU A 58 -4.31 -3.01 4.68
C LEU A 58 -4.21 -1.81 5.64
N ALA A 59 -3.11 -1.67 6.37
CA ALA A 59 -2.89 -0.51 7.24
C ALA A 59 -2.77 0.79 6.43
N TYR A 60 -2.09 0.74 5.28
CA TYR A 60 -1.96 1.88 4.38
C TYR A 60 -3.30 2.26 3.74
N GLU A 61 -4.10 1.30 3.30
CA GLU A 61 -5.46 1.53 2.77
C GLU A 61 -6.42 2.09 3.83
N LYS A 62 -6.35 1.57 5.06
CA LYS A 62 -7.15 2.06 6.18
C LYS A 62 -6.78 3.50 6.55
N LYS A 63 -5.49 3.83 6.52
CA LYS A 63 -5.01 5.20 6.74
C LYS A 63 -5.45 6.13 5.60
N ALA A 64 -5.26 5.72 4.35
CA ALA A 64 -5.66 6.50 3.19
C ALA A 64 -7.18 6.75 3.19
N SER A 65 -8.00 5.73 3.47
CA SER A 65 -9.47 5.90 3.53
C SER A 65 -9.91 6.85 4.64
N MET A 66 -9.26 6.80 5.81
CA MET A 66 -9.54 7.70 6.92
C MET A 66 -9.17 9.15 6.58
N GLU A 67 -8.05 9.38 5.91
CA GLU A 67 -7.61 10.70 5.44
C GLU A 67 -8.51 11.26 4.33
N TYR A 68 -8.96 10.43 3.38
CA TYR A 68 -9.93 10.86 2.36
C TYR A 68 -11.29 11.23 2.98
N PHE A 69 -11.75 10.46 3.97
CA PHE A 69 -12.99 10.74 4.69
C PHE A 69 -12.91 12.05 5.49
N SER A 70 -11.86 12.23 6.29
CA SER A 70 -11.67 13.48 7.07
C SER A 70 -11.54 14.69 6.16
N ASN A 71 -10.74 14.60 5.09
CA ASN A 71 -10.55 15.70 4.14
C ASN A 71 -11.85 16.06 3.39
N THR A 72 -12.67 15.05 3.04
CA THR A 72 -13.99 15.30 2.40
C THR A 72 -14.95 16.00 3.36
N LEU A 73 -15.01 15.57 4.62
CA LEU A 73 -15.87 16.17 5.63
C LEU A 73 -15.42 17.59 5.98
N GLU A 74 -14.12 17.81 6.17
CA GLU A 74 -13.50 19.10 6.43
C GLU A 74 -13.72 20.09 5.27
N ARG A 75 -13.52 19.66 4.02
CA ARG A 75 -13.80 20.50 2.85
C ARG A 75 -15.26 20.93 2.78
N ARG A 76 -16.19 19.99 3.02
CA ARG A 76 -17.64 20.29 3.01
C ARG A 76 -17.97 21.34 4.08
N THR A 77 -17.44 21.19 5.29
CA THR A 77 -17.60 22.17 6.39
C THR A 77 -17.01 23.53 6.03
N LEU A 78 -15.81 23.59 5.44
CA LEU A 78 -15.19 24.83 4.99
C LEU A 78 -15.99 25.54 3.89
N ILE A 79 -16.64 24.80 2.99
CA ILE A 79 -17.50 25.40 1.95
C ILE A 79 -18.74 26.05 2.56
N TYR A 80 -19.34 25.49 3.61
CA TYR A 80 -20.44 26.16 4.34
C TYR A 80 -19.92 27.44 5.01
N LYS A 81 -18.82 27.34 5.76
CA LYS A 81 -18.21 28.50 6.43
C LYS A 81 -17.84 29.61 5.43
N LYS A 82 -17.29 29.25 4.27
CA LYS A 82 -16.98 30.21 3.19
C LYS A 82 -18.24 30.91 2.66
N ARG A 83 -19.34 30.17 2.46
CA ARG A 83 -20.60 30.76 1.99
C ARG A 83 -21.16 31.76 3.00
N ASP A 84 -21.14 31.42 4.28
CA ASP A 84 -21.66 32.28 5.34
C ASP A 84 -20.79 33.54 5.50
N LEU A 85 -19.46 33.38 5.47
CA LEU A 85 -18.53 34.52 5.49
C LEU A 85 -18.73 35.46 4.31
N MET A 86 -19.00 34.95 3.11
CA MET A 86 -19.21 35.79 1.93
C MET A 86 -20.55 36.55 1.99
N ARG A 87 -21.58 36.00 2.64
CA ARG A 87 -22.82 36.74 2.89
C ARG A 87 -22.59 37.91 3.83
N LYS A 88 -21.98 37.64 4.99
CA LYS A 88 -21.66 38.67 5.98
C LYS A 88 -20.72 39.74 5.42
N LYS A 89 -19.69 39.32 4.68
CA LYS A 89 -18.76 40.26 4.05
C LYS A 89 -19.45 41.18 3.05
N ALA A 90 -20.40 40.68 2.26
CA ALA A 90 -21.13 41.53 1.32
C ALA A 90 -22.03 42.57 2.02
N GLU A 91 -22.60 42.21 3.17
CA GLU A 91 -23.34 43.13 4.03
C GLU A 91 -22.41 44.19 4.64
N ASP A 92 -21.26 43.76 5.20
CA ASP A 92 -20.24 44.64 5.77
C ASP A 92 -19.62 45.59 4.72
N ASP A 93 -19.40 45.12 3.48
CA ASP A 93 -18.89 45.95 2.39
C ASP A 93 -19.94 47.01 1.99
N ASN A 94 -21.23 46.65 1.94
CA ASN A 94 -22.32 47.59 1.67
C ASN A 94 -22.49 48.62 2.79
N THR A 95 -22.44 48.22 4.06
CA THR A 95 -22.49 49.17 5.18
C THR A 95 -21.30 50.12 5.15
N ARG A 96 -20.09 49.62 4.86
CA ARG A 96 -18.89 50.47 4.70
C ARG A 96 -19.01 51.47 3.56
N ASP A 97 -19.53 51.05 2.41
CA ASP A 97 -19.75 51.94 1.26
C ASP A 97 -20.76 53.03 1.62
N ILE A 98 -21.85 52.66 2.30
CA ILE A 98 -22.85 53.61 2.82
C ILE A 98 -22.19 54.60 3.79
N THR A 99 -21.41 54.14 4.76
CA THR A 99 -20.70 55.01 5.71
C THR A 99 -19.75 55.98 5.00
N GLN A 100 -18.99 55.52 3.99
CA GLN A 100 -18.10 56.38 3.21
C GLN A 100 -18.87 57.45 2.43
N LEU A 101 -20.00 57.10 1.82
CA LEU A 101 -20.84 58.05 1.08
C LEU A 101 -21.45 59.09 2.01
N LEU A 102 -21.93 58.69 3.19
CA LEU A 102 -22.50 59.59 4.19
C LEU A 102 -21.47 60.58 4.73
N ALA A 103 -20.26 60.12 5.04
CA ALA A 103 -19.15 60.99 5.45
C ALA A 103 -18.77 61.98 4.33
N ALA A 104 -18.78 61.55 3.06
CA ALA A 104 -18.51 62.42 1.92
C ALA A 104 -19.59 63.50 1.72
N GLU A 105 -20.85 63.21 2.09
CA GLU A 105 -21.95 64.19 2.12
C GLU A 105 -21.90 65.10 3.36
N GLY A 106 -20.93 64.92 4.25
CA GLY A 106 -20.79 65.69 5.49
C GLY A 106 -21.80 65.31 6.58
N LEU A 107 -22.41 64.13 6.46
CA LEU A 107 -23.36 63.56 7.39
C LEU A 107 -22.70 62.33 8.06
N GLU A 108 -21.72 62.58 8.92
CA GLU A 108 -21.19 61.51 9.78
C GLU A 108 -22.27 61.08 10.78
N LEU A 109 -22.64 59.80 10.77
CA LEU A 109 -23.38 59.20 11.88
C LEU A 109 -22.40 58.97 13.03
N ASP A 110 -22.71 59.47 14.23
CA ASP A 110 -22.06 59.03 15.47
C ASP A 110 -22.38 57.54 15.65
N THR A 111 -21.51 56.68 15.14
CA THR A 111 -21.59 55.24 15.42
C THR A 111 -20.99 54.99 16.80
N ASP A 112 -21.76 55.29 17.85
CA ASP A 112 -21.52 54.78 19.20
C ASP A 112 -21.89 53.28 19.24
N ASP A 113 -21.10 52.45 18.56
CA ASP A 113 -21.21 50.98 18.58
C ASP A 113 -20.22 50.33 19.57
N ASP A 114 -19.62 51.10 20.48
CA ASP A 114 -18.69 50.65 21.52
C ASP A 114 -19.36 50.50 22.91
N GLU A 115 -20.57 49.95 23.01
CA GLU A 115 -21.13 49.50 24.30
C GLU A 115 -21.97 48.22 24.16
N ALA A 116 -21.30 47.08 24.11
CA ALA A 116 -21.90 45.79 24.47
C ALA A 116 -20.87 44.86 25.11
N VAL A 117 -21.11 44.61 26.40
CA VAL A 117 -20.47 43.68 27.35
C VAL A 117 -20.34 42.25 26.81
#